data_AF-A0A432ZEE5-F1
#
_entry.id   AF-A0A432ZEE5-F1
#
_cell.length_a   1.000
_cell.length_b   1.000
_cell.length_c   1.000
_cell.angle_alpha   90.00
_cell.angle_beta   90.00
_cell.angle_gamma   90.00
#
_symmetry.space_group_name_H-M   'P 1'
#
loop_
_entity.id
_entity.type
_entity.pdbx_description
1 polymer ?
#
loop_
_entity_poly.entity_id
_entity_poly.type
_entity_poly.pdbx_seq_one_letter_code
_entity_poly.pdbx_strand_id
1 'polypeptide(L)' 'MFGSSLIGVGRDFDILIIGPSGSALSQLKLEIRAAGSMLPLDVLYMLPEEAEETNFLERKKCISFEKLCRLNNKT' A
#
# COMPACT_ATOMS: atom_id res chain seq x y z
N MET A 1 0.35 -3.74 1.27
CA MET A 1 -1.08 -3.49 1.56
C MET A 1 -1.32 -3.65 3.04
N PHE A 2 -2.21 -2.83 3.59
CA PHE A 2 -2.63 -2.88 5.00
C PHE A 2 -4.15 -2.63 5.07
N GLY A 3 -4.70 -2.39 6.27
CA GLY A 3 -6.08 -1.90 6.39
C GLY A 3 -7.17 -2.93 6.72
N SER A 4 -8.40 -2.43 6.90
CA SER A 4 -9.57 -3.20 7.34
C SER A 4 -10.05 -4.24 6.33
N SER A 5 -9.83 -4.01 5.03
CA SER A 5 -10.22 -4.98 3.98
C SER A 5 -9.41 -6.27 4.05
N LEU A 6 -8.17 -6.24 4.55
CA LEU A 6 -7.35 -7.45 4.71
C LEU A 6 -7.88 -8.43 5.77
N ILE A 7 -8.73 -7.94 6.69
CA ILE A 7 -9.38 -8.74 7.72
C ILE A 7 -10.89 -8.94 7.45
N GLY A 8 -11.37 -8.57 6.26
CA GLY A 8 -12.74 -8.79 5.81
C GLY A 8 -13.79 -7.84 6.39
N VAL A 9 -13.37 -6.71 6.98
CA VAL A 9 -14.29 -5.75 7.63
C VAL A 9 -14.52 -4.50 6.76
N GLY A 10 -13.53 -4.11 5.95
CA GLY A 10 -13.57 -2.92 5.09
C GLY A 10 -13.88 -3.22 3.61
N ARG A 11 -14.03 -2.17 2.81
CA ARG A 11 -14.12 -2.23 1.34
C ARG A 11 -13.07 -1.34 0.64
N ASP A 12 -12.26 -0.65 1.42
CA ASP A 12 -11.18 0.25 1.07
C ASP A 12 -9.86 -0.51 0.91
N PHE A 13 -9.11 -0.24 -0.17
CA PHE A 13 -7.81 -0.88 -0.36
C PHE A 13 -6.69 0.07 0.05
N ASP A 14 -6.10 -0.17 1.22
CA ASP A 14 -4.94 0.60 1.68
C ASP A 14 -3.63 0.05 1.10
N ILE A 15 -2.99 0.88 0.28
CA ILE A 15 -1.70 0.57 -0.36
C ILE A 15 -0.61 1.37 0.34
N LEU A 16 0.48 0.70 0.71
CA LEU A 16 1.71 1.32 1.17
C LEU A 16 2.74 1.22 0.06
N ILE A 17 3.34 2.35 -0.32
CA ILE A 17 4.46 2.42 -1.26
C ILE A 17 5.66 3.00 -0.53
N ILE A 18 6.72 2.21 -0.44
CA ILE A 18 8.00 2.62 0.16
C ILE A 18 9.00 2.80 -0.97
N GLY A 19 9.65 3.96 -1.04
CA GLY A 19 10.65 4.21 -2.06
C GLY A 19 11.43 5.50 -1.80
N PRO A 20 12.61 5.65 -2.42
CA PRO A 20 13.41 6.86 -2.29
C PRO A 20 12.67 8.08 -2.83
N SER A 21 12.98 9.25 -2.26
CA SER A 21 12.46 10.52 -2.76
C SER A 21 12.98 10.81 -4.17
N GLY A 22 12.28 11.69 -4.89
CA GLY A 22 12.71 12.17 -6.21
C GLY A 22 11.62 12.10 -7.27
N SER A 23 12.06 12.24 -8.52
CA SER A 23 11.17 12.34 -9.69
C SER A 23 10.37 11.06 -9.93
N ALA A 24 10.96 9.88 -9.73
CA ALA A 24 10.27 8.61 -9.89
C ALA A 24 9.09 8.43 -8.93
N LEU A 25 9.28 8.70 -7.63
CA LEU A 25 8.21 8.65 -6.64
C LEU A 25 7.14 9.72 -6.89
N SER A 26 7.56 10.90 -7.37
CA SER A 26 6.65 11.99 -7.73
C SER A 26 5.77 11.61 -8.92
N GLN A 27 6.35 10.99 -9.94
CA GLN A 27 5.63 10.49 -11.11
C GLN A 27 4.64 9.39 -10.73
N LEU A 28 5.07 8.42 -9.92
CA LEU A 28 4.21 7.35 -9.42
C LEU A 28 3.01 7.89 -8.64
N LYS A 29 3.22 8.91 -7.79
CA LYS A 29 2.14 9.59 -7.07
C LYS A 29 1.09 10.19 -8.01
N LEU A 30 1.51 10.77 -9.13
CA LEU A 30 0.60 11.35 -10.13
C LEU A 30 -0.24 10.26 -10.82
N GLU A 31 0.41 9.18 -11.26
CA GLU A 31 -0.25 8.06 -11.94
C GLU A 31 -1.25 7.36 -11.03
N ILE A 32 -0.87 7.10 -9.78
CA ILE A 32 -1.76 6.48 -8.79
C ILE A 32 -2.89 7.40 -8.39
N ARG A 33 -2.66 8.72 -8.26
CA ARG A 33 -3.74 9.67 -7.99
C ARG A 33 -4.79 9.66 -9.10
N ALA A 34 -4.37 9.54 -10.36
CA ALA A 34 -5.31 9.37 -11.46
C ALA A 34 -6.12 8.07 -11.31
N ALA A 35 -5.47 6.96 -10.98
CA ALA A 35 -6.15 5.68 -10.74
C ALA A 35 -7.10 5.71 -9.52
N GLY A 36 -6.70 6.35 -8.42
CA GLY A 36 -7.49 6.52 -7.19
C GLY A 36 -8.70 7.43 -7.34
N SER A 37 -8.80 8.20 -8.44
CA SER A 37 -10.06 8.91 -8.76
C SER A 37 -11.16 7.97 -9.27
N MET A 38 -10.79 6.77 -9.73
CA MET A 38 -11.70 5.78 -10.32
C MET A 38 -11.98 4.59 -9.39
N LEU A 39 -11.18 4.42 -8.33
CA LEU A 39 -11.25 3.31 -7.39
C LEU A 39 -11.09 3.85 -5.95
N PRO A 40 -11.78 3.27 -4.94
CA PRO A 40 -11.60 3.64 -3.53
C PRO A 40 -10.24 3.13 -3.00
N LEU A 41 -9.16 3.77 -3.42
CA LEU A 41 -7.78 3.47 -3.06
C LEU A 41 -7.26 4.54 -2.10
N ASP A 42 -6.85 4.11 -0.92
CA ASP A 42 -6.10 4.94 0.01
C ASP A 42 -4.61 4.56 -0.10
N VAL A 43 -3.78 5.52 -0.49
CA VAL A 43 -2.35 5.24 -0.76
C VAL A 43 -1.47 6.08 0.14
N LEU A 44 -0.71 5.39 0.99
CA LEU A 44 0.31 5.96 1.85
C LEU A 44 1.68 5.80 1.20
N TYR A 45 2.47 6.87 1.19
CA TYR A 45 3.84 6.88 0.69
C TYR A 45 4.79 7.13 1.86
N MET A 46 5.88 6.38 1.91
CA MET A 46 6.92 6.54 2.93
C MET A 46 8.30 6.44 2.29
N LEU A 47 9.26 7.15 2.88
CA LEU A 47 10.67 6.88 2.67
C LEU A 47 11.06 5.56 3.37
N PRO A 48 12.13 4.89 2.92
CA PRO A 48 12.65 3.70 3.61
C PRO A 48 12.94 3.96 5.09
N GLU A 49 13.62 5.08 5.39
CA GLU A 49 13.97 5.49 6.76
C GLU A 49 12.72 5.67 7.63
N GLU A 50 11.69 6.35 7.12
CA GLU A 50 10.42 6.54 7.86
C GLU A 50 9.73 5.20 8.16
N ALA A 51 9.76 4.27 7.22
CA ALA A 51 9.14 2.95 7.39
C ALA A 51 9.89 2.11 8.45
N GLU A 52 11.22 2.22 8.49
CA GLU A 52 12.07 1.60 9.51
C GLU A 52 11.86 2.22 10.89
N GLU A 53 11.97 3.55 11.01
CA GLU A 53 11.84 4.28 12.28
C GLU A 53 10.47 4.05 12.95
N THR A 54 9.40 4.01 12.16
CA THR A 54 8.04 3.80 12.67
C THR A 54 7.67 2.33 12.84
N ASN A 55 8.53 1.42 12.35
CA ASN A 55 8.29 0.00 12.22
C ASN A 55 6.91 -0.32 11.61
N PHE A 56 6.54 0.42 10.57
CA PHE A 56 5.17 0.49 10.07
C PHE A 56 4.68 -0.86 9.55
N LEU A 57 5.55 -1.58 8.84
CA LEU A 57 5.23 -2.87 8.22
C LEU A 57 4.72 -3.88 9.25
N GLU A 58 5.42 -4.00 10.38
CA GLU A 58 5.07 -4.92 11.46
C GLU A 58 3.84 -4.43 12.22
N ARG A 59 3.82 -3.15 12.61
CA ARG A 59 2.73 -2.57 13.41
C ARG A 59 1.38 -2.62 12.71
N LYS A 60 1.35 -2.40 11.39
CA LYS A 60 0.14 -2.46 10.57
C LYS A 60 -0.10 -3.83 9.95
N LYS A 61 0.74 -4.81 10.24
CA LYS A 61 0.68 -6.18 9.69
C LYS A 61 0.58 -6.16 8.16
N CYS A 62 1.42 -5.34 7.54
CA CYS A 62 1.44 -5.17 6.10
C CYS A 62 1.76 -6.49 5.42
N ILE A 63 1.10 -6.74 4.29
CA ILE A 63 1.40 -7.86 3.40
C ILE A 63 1.82 -7.37 2.03
N SER A 64 2.75 -8.09 1.39
CA SER A 64 3.09 -7.81 0.00
C SER A 64 1.92 -8.16 -0.91
N PHE A 65 1.78 -7.44 -2.02
CA PHE A 65 0.75 -7.72 -3.01
C PHE A 65 0.89 -9.13 -3.60
N GLU A 66 2.13 -9.57 -3.85
CA GLU A 66 2.42 -10.95 -4.27
C GLU A 66 1.86 -11.99 -3.29
N LYS A 67 2.05 -11.78 -1.98
CA LYS A 67 1.52 -12.67 -0.95
C LYS A 67 -0.01 -12.67 -0.95
N LEU A 68 -0.65 -11.53 -1.16
CA LEU A 68 -2.10 -11.43 -1.31
C LEU A 68 -2.59 -12.25 -2.52
N CYS A 69 -1.98 -12.09 -3.70
CA CYS A 69 -2.36 -12.83 -4.90
C CYS A 69 -2.25 -14.36 -4.70
N ARG A 70 -1.22 -14.83 -3.98
CA ARG A 70 -1.06 -16.25 -3.65
C ARG A 70 -2.13 -16.79 -2.69
N LEU A 71 -2.70 -15.95 -1.83
CA LEU A 71 -3.77 -16.34 -0.91
C LEU A 71 -5.11 -16.52 -1.64
N ASN A 72 -5.41 -15.67 -2.63
CA ASN A 72 -6.66 -15.76 -3.39
C ASN A 72 -6.70 -16.92 -4.39
N ASN A 73 -5.54 -17.44 -4.83
CA ASN A 73 -5.45 -18.56 -5.77
C ASN A 73 -5.65 -19.96 -5.11
N LYS A 74 -6.10 -20.01 -3.85
CA LYS A 74 -6.35 -21.26 -3.10
C LYS A 74 -7.84 -21.61 -2.95
N THR A 75 -8.70 -21.00 -3.76
CA THR A 75 -10.14 -21.30 -3.86
C THR A 75 -10.44 -21.91 -5.21
#